data_AF-F9Q4J6-F1
#
_entry.id   AF-F9Q4J6-F1
#
_cell.length_a   1.000
_cell.length_b   1.000
_cell.length_c   1.000
_cell.angle_alpha   90.00
_cell.angle_beta   90.00
_cell.angle_gamma   90.00
#
_symmetry.space_group_name_H-M   'P 1'
#
loop_
_entity.id
_entity.type
_entity.pdbx_description
1 polymer ?
#
loop_
_entity_poly.entity_id
_entity_poly.type
_entity_poly.pdbx_seq_one_letter_code
_entity_poly.pdbx_strand_id
1 'polypeptide(L)' 'MKKFANLYLAFVFIILYLPIFYLIGYAFNAGDDMNSFTGFSLSHFKTMFGDGRLMLILTQTFSWPFYQP' A
#
# COMPACT_ATOMS: atom_id res chain seq x y z
N MET A 1 28.48 -9.30 18.50
CA MET A 1 27.40 -10.20 18.02
C MET A 1 26.04 -9.49 17.88
N LYS A 2 25.49 -8.81 18.91
CA LYS A 2 24.20 -8.09 18.81
C LYS A 2 24.13 -6.97 17.75
N LYS A 3 25.22 -6.21 17.54
CA LYS A 3 25.26 -5.13 16.52
C LYS A 3 25.07 -5.66 15.09
N PHE A 4 25.64 -6.83 14.78
CA PHE A 4 25.46 -7.48 13.48
C PHE A 4 24.03 -8.02 13.31
N ALA A 5 23.42 -8.55 14.38
CA ALA A 5 22.03 -8.98 14.35
C ALA A 5 21.07 -7.80 14.09
N ASN A 6 21.31 -6.64 14.72
CA ASN A 6 20.50 -5.44 14.48
C ASN A 6 20.68 -4.89 13.06
N LEU A 7 21.92 -4.91 12.52
CA LEU A 7 22.19 -4.49 11.15
C LEU A 7 21.50 -5.40 10.13
N TYR A 8 21.57 -6.72 10.34
CA TYR A 8 20.85 -7.70 9.52
C TYR A 8 19.33 -7.46 9.57
N LEU A 9 18.77 -7.26 10.76
CA LEU A 9 17.34 -7.02 10.93
C LEU A 9 16.89 -5.74 10.22
N ALA A 10 17.66 -4.65 10.36
CA ALA A 10 17.39 -3.40 9.66
C ALA A 10 17.43 -3.57 8.14
N PHE A 11 18.40 -4.32 7.62
CA PHE A 11 18.50 -4.63 6.20
C PHE A 11 17.31 -5.44 5.68
N VAL A 12 16.88 -6.46 6.42
CA VAL A 12 15.68 -7.25 6.09
C VAL A 12 14.44 -6.35 6.03
N PHE A 13 14.28 -5.45 7.00
CA PHE A 13 13.17 -4.50 6.98
C PHE A 13 13.22 -3.53 5.81
N ILE A 14 14.41 -3.03 5.44
CA ILE A 14 14.56 -2.20 4.25
C ILE A 14 14.12 -2.95 3.01
N ILE A 15 14.59 -4.19 2.81
CA ILE A 15 14.18 -5.00 1.65
C ILE A 15 12.67 -5.23 1.64
N LEU A 16 12.07 -5.53 2.79
CA LEU A 16 10.64 -5.83 2.89
C LEU A 16 9.78 -4.59 2.61
N TYR A 17 10.15 -3.43 3.17
CA TYR A 17 9.32 -2.23 3.10
C TYR A 17 9.59 -1.35 1.87
N LEU A 18 10.80 -1.39 1.29
CA LEU A 18 11.14 -0.58 0.11
C LEU A 18 10.17 -0.76 -1.08
N PRO A 19 9.73 -1.97 -1.49
CA PRO A 19 8.74 -2.11 -2.55
C PRO A 19 7.36 -1.56 -2.15
N ILE A 20 7.01 -1.61 -0.87
CA ILE A 20 5.76 -1.03 -0.36
C ILE A 20 5.82 0.50 -0.44
N PHE A 21 6.94 1.11 -0.09
CA PHE A 21 7.14 2.56 -0.27
C PHE A 21 7.09 2.99 -1.73
N TYR A 22 7.65 2.18 -2.65
CA TYR A 22 7.54 2.42 -4.07
C TYR A 22 6.07 2.44 -4.53
N LEU A 23 5.27 1.46 -4.11
CA LEU A 23 3.83 1.41 -4.40
C LEU A 23 3.07 2.60 -3.79
N ILE A 24 3.39 2.99 -2.56
CA ILE A 24 2.77 4.15 -1.90
C ILE A 24 3.07 5.42 -2.70
N GLY A 25 4.31 5.64 -3.13
CA GLY A 25 4.67 6.81 -3.93
C GLY A 25 3.92 6.85 -5.26
N TYR A 26 3.86 5.72 -5.97
CA TYR A 26 3.15 5.61 -7.24
C TYR A 26 1.63 5.60 -7.11
N ALA A 27 1.06 5.34 -5.93
CA ALA A 27 -0.37 5.55 -5.69
C ALA A 27 -0.79 7.02 -5.87
N PHE A 28 0.17 7.95 -5.76
CA PHE A 28 -0.03 9.37 -6.06
C PHE A 28 0.45 9.78 -7.47
N ASN A 29 0.81 8.83 -8.35
CA ASN A 29 1.21 9.14 -9.71
C ASN A 29 0.00 9.60 -10.54
N ALA A 30 0.17 10.66 -11.33
CA ALA A 30 -0.83 11.10 -12.29
C ALA A 30 -0.92 10.17 -13.52
N GLY A 31 0.13 9.39 -13.77
CA GLY A 31 0.18 8.39 -14.84
C GLY A 31 -0.56 7.10 -14.46
N ASP A 32 -0.94 6.36 -15.50
CA ASP A 32 -1.64 5.07 -15.37
C ASP A 32 -0.68 3.88 -15.22
N ASP A 33 0.62 4.10 -15.42
CA ASP A 33 1.66 3.08 -15.24
C ASP A 33 2.72 3.48 -14.20
N MET A 34 3.61 2.53 -13.90
CA MET A 34 4.69 2.71 -12.93
C MET A 34 6.06 2.91 -13.61
N ASN A 35 6.10 3.21 -14.91
CA ASN A 35 7.35 3.36 -15.65
C ASN A 35 8.02 4.71 -15.37
N SER A 36 7.23 5.74 -15.06
CA SER A 36 7.73 7.06 -14.68
C SER A 36 6.74 7.81 -13.80
N PHE A 37 7.25 8.64 -12.89
CA PHE A 37 6.43 9.55 -12.10
C PHE A 37 6.11 10.79 -12.93
N THR A 38 4.87 10.91 -13.42
CA THR A 38 4.44 11.97 -14.34
C THR A 38 3.90 13.20 -13.60
N GLY A 39 3.53 13.06 -12.33
CA GLY A 39 3.05 14.15 -11.49
C GLY A 39 2.27 13.64 -10.29
N PHE A 40 1.96 14.53 -9.35
CA PHE A 40 1.13 14.21 -8.19
C PHE A 40 -0.36 14.23 -8.56
N SER A 41 -1.11 13.19 -8.20
CA SER A 41 -2.55 13.08 -8.40
C SER A 41 -3.21 12.24 -7.31
N LEU A 42 -4.50 12.47 -7.09
CA LEU A 42 -5.37 11.63 -6.26
C LEU A 42 -6.39 10.85 -7.11
N SER A 43 -6.19 10.78 -8.43
CA SER A 43 -7.09 10.12 -9.38
C SER A 43 -7.33 8.65 -9.03
N HIS A 44 -6.28 7.91 -8.67
CA HIS A 44 -6.37 6.50 -8.26
C HIS A 44 -7.26 6.33 -7.03
N PHE A 45 -7.08 7.15 -6.00
CA PHE A 45 -7.91 7.14 -4.80
C PHE A 45 -9.36 7.51 -5.11
N LYS A 46 -9.60 8.58 -5.89
CA LYS A 46 -10.96 8.99 -6.29
C LYS A 46 -11.70 7.89 -7.03
N THR A 47 -11.00 7.19 -7.93
CA THR A 47 -11.56 6.07 -8.69
C THR A 47 -11.90 4.90 -7.78
N MET A 48 -10.98 4.51 -6.88
CA MET A 48 -11.19 3.42 -5.92
C MET A 48 -12.36 3.72 -4.96
N PHE A 49 -12.40 4.91 -4.35
CA PHE A 49 -13.46 5.30 -3.43
C PHE A 49 -14.80 5.57 -4.13
N GLY A 50 -14.79 5.86 -5.43
CA GLY A 50 -16.00 5.97 -6.26
C GLY A 50 -16.62 4.63 -6.64
N ASP A 51 -15.89 3.51 -6.47
CA ASP A 51 -16.41 2.18 -6.76
C ASP A 51 -17.18 1.60 -5.56
N GLY A 52 -18.51 1.65 -5.67
CA GLY A 52 -19.41 1.14 -4.62
C GLY A 52 -19.27 -0.35 -4.34
N ARG A 53 -18.84 -1.17 -5.32
CA ARG A 53 -18.62 -2.61 -5.10
C ARG A 53 -17.36 -2.83 -4.28
N LEU A 54 -16.28 -2.13 -4.59
CA LEU A 54 -15.04 -2.19 -3.79
C LEU A 54 -15.28 -1.71 -2.37
N MET A 55 -16.03 -0.62 -2.19
CA MET A 55 -16.35 -0.11 -0.85
C MET A 55 -17.22 -1.09 -0.06
N LEU A 56 -18.19 -1.76 -0.71
CA LEU A 56 -18.97 -2.83 -0.08
C LEU A 56 -18.07 -3.98 0.38
N ILE A 57 -17.16 -4.47 -0.46
CA ILE A 57 -16.22 -5.55 -0.11
C ILE A 57 -15.32 -5.13 1.05
N LEU A 58 -14.82 -3.89 1.02
CA LEU A 58 -13.99 -3.33 2.08
C LEU A 58 -14.75 -3.31 3.42
N THR A 59 -15.99 -2.81 3.43
CA THR A 59 -16.82 -2.79 4.64
C THR A 59 -17.14 -4.20 5.12
N GLN A 60 -17.54 -5.11 4.22
CA GLN A 60 -17.86 -6.50 4.57
C GLN A 60 -16.65 -7.22 5.18
N THR A 61 -15.47 -7.10 4.54
CA THR A 61 -14.25 -7.78 5.00
C THR A 61 -13.74 -7.18 6.31
N PHE A 62 -13.82 -5.85 6.46
CA PHE A 62 -13.47 -5.18 7.71
C PHE A 62 -14.39 -5.60 8.86
N SER A 63 -15.69 -5.72 8.60
CA SER A 63 -16.67 -6.11 9.62
C SER A 63 -16.72 -7.61 9.88
N TRP A 64 -16.28 -8.46 8.94
CA TRP A 64 -16.36 -9.92 9.03
C TRP A 64 -15.80 -10.53 10.33
N PRO A 65 -14.61 -10.14 10.83
CA PRO A 65 -14.07 -10.68 12.08
C PRO A 65 -14.93 -10.37 13.32
N PHE A 66 -15.77 -9.34 13.27
CA PHE A 66 -16.66 -8.97 14.38
C PHE A 66 -17.99 -9.74 14.39
N TYR A 67 -18.30 -10.45 13.30
CA TYR A 67 -19.50 -11.28 13.18
C TYR A 67 -19.24 -12.76 13.46
N GLN A 68 -17.98 -13.16 13.67
CA GLN A 68 -17.60 -14.52 14.06
C GLN A 68 -17.32 -14.56 15.58
N PRO A 69 -18.04 -15.37 16.38
CA PRO A 69 -17.72 -15.59 17.78
C PRO A 69 -16.45 -16.42 17.98
#